data_AF-A0A1H4LZ58-F1
#
_entry.id   AF-A0A1H4LZ58-F1
#
_cell.length_a   1.000
_cell.length_b   1.000
_cell.length_c   1.000
_cell.angle_alpha   90.00
_cell.angle_beta   90.00
_cell.angle_gamma   90.00
#
_symmetry.space_group_name_H-M   'P 1'
#
loop_
_entity.id
_entity.type
_entity.pdbx_description
1 polymer ?
#
loop_
_entity_poly.entity_id
_entity_poly.type
_entity_poly.pdbx_seq_one_letter_code
_entity_poly.pdbx_strand_id
1 'polypeptide(L)'
;MNEQVKFTQKELNHLIFLSEVVIEGKKRGLMDETLQCLLYIVKSLEEVELPDSVVDQIERLTAMIEVDLRSENERMQDIHGRLKGSQKSQRSPLG
;
A
#
# COMPACT_ATOMS: atom_id res chain seq x y z
N MET A 1 21.98 -1.15 -22.68
CA MET A 1 22.57 -0.28 -21.64
C MET A 1 21.40 0.42 -20.97
N ASN A 2 21.12 0.13 -19.69
CA ASN A 2 20.14 0.91 -18.95
C ASN A 2 20.85 2.18 -18.51
N GLU A 3 20.57 3.27 -19.20
CA GLU A 3 21.07 4.59 -18.86
C GLU A 3 20.37 5.02 -17.57
N GLN A 4 21.08 4.99 -16.45
CA GLN A 4 20.57 5.55 -15.20
C GLN A 4 20.56 7.07 -15.34
N VAL A 5 19.39 7.63 -15.65
CA VAL A 5 19.18 9.08 -15.61
C VAL A 5 19.19 9.50 -14.15
N LYS A 6 20.17 10.34 -13.77
CA LYS A 6 20.20 10.94 -12.43
C LYS A 6 19.12 12.01 -12.35
N PHE A 7 18.20 11.85 -11.40
CA PHE A 7 17.20 12.86 -11.10
C PHE A 7 17.86 14.12 -10.55
N THR A 8 17.70 15.22 -11.26
CA THR A 8 18.23 16.53 -10.91
C THR A 8 17.35 17.21 -9.87
N GLN A 9 17.89 18.23 -9.19
CA GLN A 9 17.09 19.06 -8.26
C GLN A 9 15.84 19.66 -8.92
N LYS A 10 15.91 19.98 -10.22
CA LYS A 10 14.78 20.50 -10.99
C LYS A 10 13.65 19.46 -11.08
N GLU A 11 13.99 18.21 -11.36
CA GLU A 11 13.01 17.13 -11.48
C GLU A 11 12.41 16.75 -10.12
N LEU A 12 13.22 16.80 -9.04
CA LEU A 12 12.71 16.68 -7.67
C LEU A 12 11.71 17.79 -7.32
N ASN A 13 12.01 19.05 -7.68
CA ASN A 13 11.09 20.16 -7.44
C ASN A 13 9.77 20.01 -8.20
N HIS A 14 9.81 19.48 -9.43
CA HIS A 14 8.57 19.18 -10.18
C HIS A 14 7.74 18.10 -9.51
N LEU A 15 8.38 17.08 -8.93
CA LEU A 15 7.69 16.01 -8.22
C LEU A 15 7.05 16.49 -6.91
N ILE A 16 7.75 17.38 -6.18
CA ILE A 16 7.18 18.05 -5.00
C ILE A 16 5.93 18.82 -5.40
N PHE A 17 6.03 19.66 -6.43
CA PHE A 17 4.90 20.43 -6.93
C PHE A 17 3.72 19.53 -7.35
N LEU A 18 3.99 18.44 -8.08
CA LEU A 18 2.93 17.50 -8.48
C LEU A 18 2.24 16.88 -7.26
N SER A 19 3.02 16.48 -6.25
CA SER A 19 2.51 15.89 -5.02
C SER A 19 1.62 16.87 -4.25
N GLU A 20 2.04 18.14 -4.13
CA GLU A 20 1.27 19.22 -3.51
C GLU A 20 -0.07 19.43 -4.23
N VAL A 21 -0.04 19.56 -5.57
CA VAL A 21 -1.25 19.74 -6.39
C VAL A 21 -2.24 18.58 -6.21
N VAL A 22 -1.74 17.35 -6.14
CA VAL A 22 -2.58 16.16 -5.95
C VAL A 22 -3.23 16.16 -4.56
N ILE A 23 -2.45 16.45 -3.52
CA ILE A 23 -2.90 16.47 -2.12
C ILE A 23 -3.91 17.60 -1.91
N GLU A 24 -3.54 18.84 -2.25
CA GLU A 24 -4.37 20.03 -2.02
C GLU A 24 -5.61 20.03 -2.92
N GLY A 25 -5.43 19.66 -4.19
CA GLY A 25 -6.51 19.58 -5.17
C GLY A 25 -7.41 18.35 -5.02
N LYS A 26 -7.11 17.44 -4.08
CA LYS A 26 -7.77 16.14 -3.87
C LYS A 26 -7.99 15.38 -5.18
N LYS A 27 -7.01 15.44 -6.08
CA LYS A 27 -7.10 14.91 -7.45
C LYS A 27 -6.91 13.39 -7.43
N ARG A 28 -7.95 12.66 -7.02
CA ARG A 28 -7.91 11.18 -6.92
C ARG A 28 -7.43 10.50 -8.19
N GLY A 29 -7.85 10.99 -9.37
CA GLY A 29 -7.45 10.42 -10.66
C GLY A 29 -6.02 10.73 -11.11
N LEU A 30 -5.23 11.48 -10.33
CA LEU A 30 -3.78 11.63 -10.54
C LEU A 30 -2.98 11.04 -9.38
N MET A 31 -3.67 10.57 -8.33
CA MET A 31 -3.06 10.13 -7.09
C MET A 31 -2.34 8.81 -7.28
N ASP A 32 -2.94 7.88 -8.00
CA ASP A 32 -2.37 6.56 -8.25
C ASP A 32 -1.08 6.68 -9.08
N GLU A 33 -1.11 7.48 -10.14
CA GLU A 33 0.07 7.73 -10.98
C GLU A 33 1.19 8.42 -10.20
N THR A 34 0.83 9.42 -9.37
CA THR A 34 1.82 10.17 -8.57
C THR A 34 2.43 9.27 -7.48
N LEU A 35 1.63 8.46 -6.80
CA LEU A 35 2.10 7.48 -5.83
C LEU A 35 3.00 6.42 -6.50
N GLN A 36 2.66 5.99 -7.72
CA GLN A 36 3.47 5.04 -8.47
C GLN A 36 4.84 5.63 -8.83
N CYS A 37 4.91 6.90 -9.26
CA CYS A 37 6.17 7.60 -9.46
C CYS A 37 7.02 7.66 -8.17
N LEU A 38 6.41 8.07 -7.06
CA LEU A 38 7.09 8.13 -5.76
C LEU A 38 7.60 6.77 -5.32
N LEU A 39 6.82 5.70 -5.50
CA LEU A 39 7.21 4.34 -5.17
C LEU A 39 8.47 3.90 -5.93
N TYR A 40 8.54 4.18 -7.23
CA TYR A 40 9.72 3.83 -8.04
C TYR A 40 10.97 4.58 -7.57
N ILE A 41 10.83 5.85 -7.20
CA ILE A 41 11.93 6.65 -6.67
C ILE A 41 12.41 6.06 -5.34
N VAL A 42 11.50 5.83 -4.39
CA VAL A 42 11.86 5.26 -3.08
C VAL A 42 12.51 3.87 -3.24
N LYS A 43 12.02 3.02 -4.15
CA LYS A 43 12.64 1.71 -4.46
C LYS A 43 14.06 1.80 -5.03
N SER A 44 14.43 2.93 -5.62
CA SER A 44 15.76 3.14 -6.19
C SER A 44 16.76 3.70 -5.18
N LEU A 45 16.30 4.11 -3.99
CA LEU A 45 17.14 4.56 -2.89
C LEU A 45 17.48 3.37 -2.00
N GLU A 46 18.75 3.18 -1.69
CA GLU A 46 19.19 2.16 -0.71
C GLU A 46 18.95 2.64 0.73
N GLU A 47 19.26 3.90 1.01
CA GLU A 47 19.06 4.55 2.30
C GLU A 47 18.59 6.01 2.09
N VAL A 48 17.82 6.53 3.06
CA VAL A 48 17.35 7.92 3.07
C VAL A 48 17.26 8.43 4.50
N GLU A 49 17.79 9.63 4.74
CA GLU A 49 17.62 10.33 6.01
C GLU A 49 16.25 11.02 6.03
N LEU A 50 15.46 10.74 7.06
CA LEU A 50 14.11 11.31 7.24
C LEU A 50 13.98 11.94 8.63
N PRO A 51 13.16 12.97 8.81
CA PRO A 51 12.82 13.47 10.14
C PRO A 51 12.10 12.39 10.97
N ASP A 52 12.39 12.32 12.26
CA ASP A 52 11.77 11.35 13.19
C ASP A 52 10.24 11.34 13.09
N SER A 53 9.63 12.52 12.97
CA SER A 53 8.17 12.64 12.84
C SER A 53 7.59 11.91 11.62
N VAL A 54 8.36 11.83 10.53
CA VAL A 54 7.98 11.12 9.31
C VAL A 54 8.15 9.62 9.51
N VAL A 55 9.24 9.19 10.15
CA VAL A 55 9.46 7.78 10.50
C VAL A 55 8.34 7.27 11.40
N ASP A 56 8.03 8.00 12.48
CA ASP A 56 6.94 7.67 13.40
C ASP A 56 5.59 7.57 12.67
N GLN A 57 5.36 8.43 11.68
CA GLN A 57 4.13 8.40 10.88
C GLN A 57 4.06 7.15 10.01
N ILE A 58 5.16 6.76 9.38
CA ILE A 58 5.26 5.54 8.57
C ILE A 58 5.00 4.31 9.45
N GLU A 59 5.60 4.23 10.63
CA GLU A 59 5.41 3.11 11.55
C GLU A 59 3.96 2.99 12.00
N ARG A 60 3.33 4.11 12.39
CA ARG A 60 1.90 4.13 12.76
C ARG A 60 0.99 3.66 11.63
N LEU A 61 1.20 4.17 10.42
CA LEU A 61 0.39 3.79 9.25
C LEU A 61 0.59 2.32 8.88
N THR A 62 1.81 1.81 8.95
CA THR A 62 2.12 0.40 8.72
C THR A 62 1.39 -0.48 9.73
N ALA A 63 1.46 -0.16 11.02
CA ALA A 63 0.76 -0.90 12.06
C ALA A 63 -0.75 -0.92 11.85
N MET A 64 -1.36 0.19 11.42
CA MET A 64 -2.78 0.23 11.08
C MET A 64 -3.13 -0.73 9.93
N ILE A 65 -2.34 -0.69 8.85
CA ILE A 65 -2.55 -1.58 7.69
C ILE A 65 -2.41 -3.06 8.10
N GLU A 66 -1.43 -3.39 8.93
CA GLU A 66 -1.23 -4.77 9.41
C GLU A 66 -2.42 -5.28 10.22
N VAL A 67 -2.99 -4.43 11.08
CA VAL A 67 -4.20 -4.75 11.84
C VAL A 67 -5.38 -5.02 10.90
N ASP A 68 -5.58 -4.14 9.91
CA ASP A 68 -6.67 -4.28 8.94
C ASP A 68 -6.54 -5.58 8.13
N LEU A 69 -5.33 -5.88 7.63
CA LEU A 69 -5.05 -7.11 6.89
C LEU A 69 -5.26 -8.37 7.74
N ARG A 70 -4.89 -8.33 9.02
CA ARG A 70 -5.13 -9.46 9.93
C ARG A 70 -6.62 -9.69 10.15
N SER A 71 -7.37 -8.62 10.41
CA SER A 71 -8.83 -8.67 10.57
C SER A 71 -9.51 -9.22 9.31
N GLU A 72 -9.08 -8.79 8.13
CA GLU A 72 -9.61 -9.31 6.87
C GLU A 72 -9.30 -10.80 6.67
N ASN A 73 -8.09 -11.24 7.02
CA ASN A 73 -7.71 -12.66 6.96
C ASN A 73 -8.54 -13.53 7.92
N GLU A 74 -8.74 -13.10 9.15
CA GLU A 74 -9.59 -13.80 10.13
C GLU A 74 -11.02 -13.94 9.60
N ARG A 75 -11.59 -12.85 9.07
CA ARG A 75 -12.90 -12.84 8.43
C ARG A 75 -12.98 -13.85 7.28
N MET A 76 -11.94 -13.92 6.43
CA MET A 76 -11.90 -14.87 5.31
C MET A 76 -11.81 -16.33 5.77
N GLN A 77 -11.05 -16.60 6.84
CA GLN A 77 -10.95 -17.94 7.42
C GLN A 77 -12.30 -18.40 8.01
N ASP A 78 -13.02 -17.51 8.69
CA ASP A 78 -14.35 -17.79 9.23
C ASP A 78 -15.36 -18.13 8.12
N ILE A 79 -15.36 -17.36 7.03
CA ILE A 79 -16.21 -17.63 5.86
C ILE A 79 -15.90 -19.02 5.28
N HIS A 80 -14.62 -19.34 5.06
CA HIS A 80 -14.20 -20.66 4.59
C HIS A 80 -14.58 -21.78 5.57
N GLY A 81 -14.48 -21.54 6.88
CA GLY A 81 -14.88 -22.49 7.93
C GLY A 81 -16.37 -22.82 7.84
N ARG A 82 -17.23 -21.81 7.72
CA ARG A 82 -18.68 -21.97 7.56
C ARG A 82 -19.03 -22.70 6.26
N LEU A 83 -18.42 -22.32 5.14
CA LEU A 83 -18.66 -22.98 3.84
C LEU A 83 -18.27 -24.47 3.85
N LYS A 84 -17.14 -24.83 4.47
CA LYS A 84 -16.72 -26.24 4.63
C LYS A 84 -17.61 -27.02 5.60
N GLY A 85 -18.09 -26.38 6.68
CA GLY A 85 -19.02 -26.99 7.64
C GLY A 85 -20.40 -27.30 7.02
N SER A 86 -20.90 -26.40 6.18
CA SER A 86 -22.15 -26.58 5.44
C SER A 86 -22.06 -27.73 4.42
N GLN A 87 -20.90 -27.94 3.78
CA GLN A 87 -20.68 -29.07 2.86
C GLN A 87 -20.60 -30.44 3.57
N LYS A 88 -20.08 -30.50 4.80
CA LYS A 88 -20.05 -31.76 5.58
C LYS A 88 -21.43 -32.19 6.09
N SER A 89 -22.32 -31.25 6.38
CA SER A 89 -23.68 -31.55 6.87
C SER A 89 -24.65 -32.06 5.79
N GLN A 90 -24.30 -31.93 4.49
CA GLN A 90 -25.07 -32.51 3.38
C GLN A 90 -24.67 -33.94 3.00
N ARG A 91 -23.61 -34.49 3.62
CA ARG A 91 -23.17 -35.87 3.42
C ARG A 91 -23.35 -36.67 4.70
N SER A 92 -24.59 -36.93 5.09
CA SER A 92 -24.92 -38.09 5.93
C SER A 92 -25.79 -39.05 5.11
N PRO A 93 -25.51 -40.36 5.16
CA PRO A 93 -25.99 -41.33 4.19
C PRO A 93 -27.46 -41.64 4.44
N LEU A 94 -28.25 -41.66 3.37
CA LEU A 94 -29.54 -42.34 3.37
C LEU A 94 -29.29 -43.81 3.71
N GLY A 95 -30.01 -44.28 4.73
CA GLY A 95 -30.20 -45.71 4.98
C GLY A 95 -31.09 -46.35 3.93
#